data_AF-A0A812H101-F1
#
_entry.id   AF-A0A812H101-F1
#
_cell.length_a   1.000
_cell.length_b   1.000
_cell.length_c   1.000
_cell.angle_alpha   90.00
_cell.angle_beta   90.00
_cell.angle_gamma   90.00
#
_symmetry.space_group_name_H-M   'P 1'
#
loop_
_entity.id
_entity.type
_entity.pdbx_description
1 polymer ?
#
loop_
_entity_poly.entity_id
_entity_poly.type
_entity_poly.pdbx_seq_one_letter_code
_entity_poly.pdbx_strand_id
1 'polypeptide(L)'
;MEEQKLSSFMESMDISTKDIWTLFMLIDADESGEISIDEFVSGCMQLQGPAKSIQLARVRHENNLMRRDIRNVLDEVKAVKKSLRSAEPKRKSKASDEDANLATL
;
A
#
# COMPACT_ATOMS: atom_id res chain seq x y z
N MET A 1 -28.48 -13.40 22.99
CA MET A 1 -28.56 -12.27 23.95
C MET A 1 -27.18 -11.65 24.21
N GLU A 2 -26.09 -12.43 24.17
CA GLU A 2 -24.72 -11.90 24.30
C GLU A 2 -24.20 -11.24 23.01
N GLU A 3 -24.52 -11.81 21.85
CA GLU A 3 -24.14 -11.28 20.53
C GLU A 3 -24.65 -9.84 20.28
N GLN A 4 -25.87 -9.54 20.73
CA GLN A 4 -26.46 -8.21 20.62
C GLN A 4 -25.72 -7.17 21.49
N LYS A 5 -25.25 -7.56 22.68
CA LYS A 5 -24.50 -6.68 23.58
C LYS A 5 -23.11 -6.39 23.02
N LEU A 6 -22.45 -7.40 22.45
CA LEU A 6 -21.15 -7.24 21.81
C LEU A 6 -21.25 -6.30 20.59
N SER A 7 -22.29 -6.47 19.76
CA SER A 7 -22.52 -5.62 18.60
C SER A 7 -22.73 -4.15 18.99
N SER A 8 -23.59 -3.88 19.99
CA SER A 8 -23.80 -2.51 20.49
C SER A 8 -22.56 -1.91 21.14
N PHE A 9 -21.74 -2.71 21.81
CA PHE A 9 -20.48 -2.25 22.38
C PHE A 9 -19.46 -1.89 21.30
N MET A 10 -19.33 -2.74 20.26
CA MET A 10 -18.47 -2.49 19.09
C MET A 10 -18.86 -1.20 18.36
N GLU A 11 -20.16 -0.97 18.16
CA GLU A 11 -20.69 0.27 17.58
C GLU A 11 -20.34 1.50 18.46
N SER A 12 -20.38 1.37 19.78
CA SER A 12 -19.99 2.47 20.69
C SER A 12 -18.49 2.79 20.67
N MET A 13 -17.67 1.86 20.16
CA MET A 13 -16.22 2.05 19.92
C MET A 13 -15.90 2.54 18.50
N ASP A 14 -16.92 2.84 17.68
CA ASP A 14 -16.78 3.20 16.25
C ASP A 14 -16.06 2.12 15.42
N ILE A 15 -16.15 0.86 15.85
CA ILE A 15 -15.59 -0.28 15.14
C ILE A 15 -16.69 -0.88 14.26
N SER A 16 -16.52 -0.74 12.94
CA SER A 16 -17.38 -1.38 11.95
C SER A 16 -17.33 -2.90 12.10
N THR A 17 -18.50 -3.56 12.03
CA THR A 17 -18.60 -5.03 12.06
C THR A 17 -17.79 -5.73 10.98
N LYS A 18 -17.44 -5.02 9.90
CA LYS A 18 -16.58 -5.51 8.81
C LYS A 18 -15.10 -5.65 9.21
N ASP A 19 -14.66 -4.92 10.23
CA ASP A 19 -13.27 -4.92 10.71
C ASP A 19 -13.12 -5.74 12.00
N ILE A 20 -14.17 -6.41 12.46
CA ILE A 20 -14.15 -7.26 13.66
C ILE A 20 -13.12 -8.37 13.53
N TRP A 21 -12.92 -8.95 12.34
CA TRP A 21 -11.90 -9.98 12.16
C TRP A 21 -10.49 -9.42 12.38
N THR A 22 -10.23 -8.21 11.86
CA THR A 22 -8.97 -7.50 12.09
C THR A 22 -8.79 -7.14 13.56
N LEU A 23 -9.87 -6.74 14.22
CA LEU A 23 -9.89 -6.49 15.66
C LEU A 23 -9.54 -7.75 16.46
N PHE A 24 -10.15 -8.89 16.14
CA PHE A 24 -9.91 -10.15 16.81
C PHE A 24 -8.43 -10.55 16.72
N MET A 25 -7.84 -10.50 15.52
CA MET A 25 -6.41 -10.75 15.33
C MET A 25 -5.50 -9.73 16.04
N LEU A 26 -6.00 -8.52 16.32
CA LEU A 26 -5.22 -7.49 17.01
C LEU A 26 -5.26 -7.65 18.55
N ILE A 27 -6.27 -8.38 19.05
CA ILE A 27 -6.53 -8.58 20.47
C ILE A 27 -5.98 -9.93 20.94
N ASP A 28 -6.13 -10.99 20.12
CA ASP A 28 -5.56 -12.31 20.32
C ASP A 28 -4.02 -12.23 20.28
N ALA A 29 -3.42 -12.00 21.45
CA ALA A 29 -2.00 -11.70 21.57
C ALA A 29 -1.14 -12.97 21.63
N ASP A 30 -1.75 -14.10 22.01
CA ASP A 30 -1.11 -15.40 22.08
C ASP A 30 -1.36 -16.28 20.83
N GLU A 31 -2.11 -15.75 19.85
CA GLU A 31 -2.50 -16.43 18.61
C GLU A 31 -3.23 -17.76 18.87
N SER A 32 -3.92 -17.87 20.01
CA SER A 32 -4.66 -19.08 20.38
C SER A 32 -5.92 -19.29 19.54
N GLY A 33 -6.39 -18.24 18.86
CA GLY A 33 -7.66 -18.24 18.13
C GLY A 33 -8.88 -18.04 19.04
N GLU A 34 -8.67 -17.88 20.34
CA GLU A 34 -9.68 -17.52 21.33
C GLU A 34 -9.27 -16.20 22.00
N ILE A 35 -10.24 -15.41 22.49
CA ILE A 35 -9.94 -14.15 23.19
C ILE A 35 -10.34 -14.30 24.64
N SER A 36 -9.36 -14.23 25.54
CA SER A 36 -9.62 -14.12 26.98
C SER A 36 -10.22 -12.77 27.35
N ILE A 37 -10.90 -12.70 28.49
CA ILE A 37 -11.47 -11.43 28.99
C ILE A 37 -10.38 -10.36 29.18
N ASP A 38 -9.19 -10.76 29.64
CA ASP A 38 -8.08 -9.84 29.87
C ASP A 38 -7.53 -9.27 28.56
N GLU A 39 -7.41 -10.09 27.52
CA GLU A 39 -7.04 -9.64 26.18
C GLU A 39 -8.10 -8.71 25.60
N PHE A 40 -9.38 -9.07 25.73
CA PHE A 40 -10.48 -8.22 25.26
C PHE A 40 -10.45 -6.84 25.91
N VAL A 41 -10.32 -6.77 27.24
CA VAL A 41 -10.28 -5.51 27.99
C VAL A 41 -9.03 -4.70 27.62
N SER A 42 -7.85 -5.33 27.60
CA SER A 42 -6.60 -4.68 27.23
C SER A 42 -6.64 -4.15 25.80
N GLY A 43 -7.13 -4.96 24.86
CA GLY A 43 -7.32 -4.62 23.46
C GLY A 43 -8.25 -3.44 23.26
N CYS A 44 -9.43 -3.46 23.90
CA CYS A 44 -10.39 -2.36 23.83
C CYS A 44 -9.87 -1.07 24.48
N MET A 45 -9.24 -1.16 25.66
CA MET A 45 -8.62 0.00 26.33
C MET A 45 -7.51 0.62 25.49
N GLN A 46 -6.72 -0.23 24.83
CA GLN A 46 -5.69 0.24 23.93
C GLN A 46 -6.30 0.93 22.71
N LEU A 47 -7.38 0.41 22.12
CA LEU A 47 -8.04 0.98 20.93
C LEU A 47 -8.75 2.31 21.20
N GLN A 48 -9.32 2.48 22.40
CA GLN A 48 -9.96 3.74 22.81
C GLN A 48 -9.00 4.75 23.47
N GLY A 49 -7.72 4.40 23.66
CA GLY A 49 -6.78 5.25 24.38
C GLY A 49 -6.35 6.52 23.61
N PRO A 50 -6.29 7.70 24.24
CA PRO A 50 -5.81 8.94 23.60
C PRO A 50 -4.36 8.82 23.09
N ALA A 51 -3.56 7.94 23.70
CA ALA A 51 -2.22 7.60 23.23
C ALA A 51 -2.20 6.88 21.86
N LYS A 52 -3.21 6.06 21.53
CA LYS A 52 -3.31 5.45 20.19
C LYS A 52 -3.78 6.45 19.13
N SER A 53 -4.67 7.37 19.47
CA SER A 53 -5.13 8.39 18.51
C SER A 53 -3.98 9.26 18.02
N ILE A 54 -3.07 9.68 18.90
CA ILE A 54 -1.89 10.48 18.52
C ILE A 54 -0.86 9.65 17.74
N GLN A 55 -0.62 8.40 18.13
CA GLN A 55 0.28 7.49 17.40
C GLN A 55 -0.25 7.18 15.99
N LEU A 56 -1.55 6.93 15.85
CA LEU A 56 -2.18 6.68 14.55
C LEU A 56 -2.20 7.95 13.68
N ALA A 57 -2.42 9.13 14.28
CA ALA A 57 -2.28 10.41 13.59
C ALA A 57 -0.84 10.61 13.09
N ARG A 58 0.17 10.24 13.89
CA ARG A 58 1.60 10.27 13.50
C ARG A 58 1.88 9.34 12.32
N VAL A 59 1.43 8.09 12.39
CA VAL A 59 1.58 7.12 11.28
C VAL A 59 0.89 7.61 10.02
N ARG A 60 -0.32 8.17 10.11
CA ARG A 60 -1.03 8.76 8.96
C ARG A 60 -0.26 9.95 8.37
N HIS A 61 0.32 10.80 9.21
CA HIS A 61 1.16 11.92 8.77
C HIS A 61 2.40 11.43 8.01
N GLU A 62 3.14 10.48 8.58
CA GLU A 62 4.33 9.89 7.94
C GLU A 62 3.97 9.17 6.63
N ASN A 63 2.84 8.46 6.58
CA ASN A 63 2.36 7.82 5.35
C ASN A 63 2.06 8.86 4.25
N ASN A 64 1.47 10.00 4.60
CA ASN A 64 1.19 11.07 3.66
C ASN A 64 2.48 11.71 3.10
N LEU A 65 3.50 11.89 3.94
CA LEU A 65 4.83 12.33 3.50
C LEU A 65 5.44 11.32 2.54
N MET A 66 5.46 10.03 2.91
CA MET A 66 6.00 8.97 2.06
C MET A 66 5.28 8.87 0.71
N ARG A 67 3.95 9.03 0.67
CA ARG A 67 3.17 9.10 -0.58
C ARG A 67 3.54 10.28 -1.45
N ARG A 68 3.96 11.41 -0.87
CA ARG A 68 4.43 12.58 -1.62
C ARG A 68 5.80 12.32 -2.21
N ASP A 69 6.71 11.75 -1.43
CA ASP A 69 8.07 11.46 -1.87
C ASP A 69 8.08 10.41 -2.99
N ILE A 70 7.24 9.37 -2.88
CA ILE A 70 7.01 8.39 -3.95
C ILE A 70 6.53 9.06 -5.24
N ARG A 71 5.61 10.04 -5.16
CA ARG A 71 5.14 10.78 -6.34
C ARG A 71 6.28 11.57 -6.99
N ASN A 72 7.10 12.24 -6.18
CA ASN A 72 8.25 13.00 -6.69
C ASN A 72 9.23 12.07 -7.42
N VAL A 73 9.59 10.93 -6.82
CA VAL A 73 10.47 9.93 -7.44
C VAL A 73 9.87 9.41 -8.74
N LEU A 74 8.57 9.12 -8.78
CA LEU A 74 7.90 8.66 -9.99
C LEU A 74 7.99 9.70 -11.13
N ASP A 75 7.87 10.98 -10.80
CA ASP A 75 7.95 12.04 -11.80
C ASP A 75 9.39 12.25 -12.31
N GLU A 76 10.40 12.13 -11.45
CA GLU A 76 11.80 12.12 -11.86
C GLU A 76 12.12 10.93 -12.78
N VAL A 77 11.65 9.73 -12.43
CA VAL A 77 11.84 8.53 -13.27
C VAL A 77 11.20 8.70 -14.64
N LYS A 78 10.01 9.31 -14.72
CA LYS A 78 9.37 9.63 -16.02
C LYS A 78 10.20 10.62 -16.82
N ALA A 79 10.76 11.66 -16.17
CA ALA A 79 11.60 12.65 -16.82
C ALA A 79 12.86 12.02 -17.41
N VAL A 80 13.57 11.18 -16.63
CA VAL A 80 14.74 10.44 -17.10
C VAL A 80 14.39 9.53 -18.28
N LYS A 81 13.29 8.78 -18.19
CA LYS A 81 12.82 7.90 -19.27
C LYS A 81 12.53 8.66 -20.57
N LYS A 82 11.96 9.87 -20.47
CA LYS A 82 11.72 10.74 -21.63
C LYS A 82 13.02 11.19 -22.28
N SER A 83 14.00 11.61 -21.47
CA SER A 83 15.32 12.05 -21.96
C SER A 83 16.09 10.92 -22.66
N LEU A 84 16.02 9.69 -22.16
CA LEU A 84 16.63 8.52 -22.81
C LEU A 84 15.99 8.21 -24.17
N ARG A 85 14.66 8.28 -24.28
CA ARG A 85 13.95 8.07 -25.55
C ARG A 85 14.30 9.10 -26.62
N SER A 86 14.57 10.35 -26.23
CA SER A 86 15.02 11.38 -27.17
C SER A 86 16.49 11.25 -27.57
N ALA A 87 17.27 10.44 -26.85
CA ALA A 87 18.70 10.24 -27.12
C ALA A 87 19.00 9.02 -28.02
N GLU A 88 17.99 8.19 -28.35
CA GLU A 88 18.19 7.05 -29.26
C GLU A 88 18.48 7.56 -30.69
N PRO A 89 19.63 7.19 -31.30
CA PRO A 89 19.95 7.60 -32.66
C PRO A 89 19.04 6.87 -33.66
N LYS A 90 18.34 7.64 -34.52
CA LYS A 90 17.61 7.09 -35.68
C LYS A 90 18.58 6.29 -36.55
N ARG A 91 18.55 4.95 -36.47
CA ARG A 91 19.22 4.07 -37.43
C ARG A 91 18.67 4.40 -38.82
N LYS A 92 19.48 5.05 -39.67
CA LYS A 92 19.15 5.26 -41.07
C LYS A 92 19.04 3.89 -41.74
N SER A 93 17.84 3.52 -42.17
CA SER A 93 17.63 2.48 -43.17
C SER A 93 18.24 2.96 -44.48
N LYS A 94 19.36 2.39 -44.91
CA LYS A 94 19.72 2.37 -46.34
C LYS A 94 19.15 1.08 -46.92
N ALA A 95 18.15 1.25 -47.79
CA ALA A 95 17.69 0.23 -48.72
C ALA A 95 18.68 0.08 -49.88
N SER A 96 18.70 -1.13 -50.45
CA SER A 96 19.01 -1.50 -51.85
C SER A 96 20.23 -0.86 -52.52
N ASP A 97 21.24 -1.69 -52.82
CA ASP A 97 21.94 -1.72 -54.13
C ASP A 97 23.01 -2.84 -54.13
N GLU A 98 22.62 -4.11 -54.28
CA GLU A 98 23.53 -5.20 -54.71
C GLU A 98 22.87 -6.20 -55.69
N ASP A 99 21.85 -5.77 -56.45
CA ASP A 99 21.30 -6.52 -57.60
C ASP A 99 21.91 -6.05 -58.96
N ALA A 100 23.09 -5.43 -58.96
CA ALA A 100 23.73 -4.93 -60.17
C ALA A 100 25.19 -5.37 -60.32
N ASN A 101 25.42 -6.69 -60.40
CA ASN A 101 26.45 -7.19 -61.32
C ASN A 101 26.17 -8.64 -61.77
N LEU A 102 25.20 -8.78 -62.68
CA LEU A 102 25.09 -9.93 -63.58
C LEU A 102 26.23 -9.86 -64.62
N ALA A 103 26.76 -11.04 -64.96
CA ALA A 103 27.46 -11.35 -66.20
C ALA A 103 28.84 -10.73 -66.44
N THR A 104 29.91 -11.50 -66.18
CA THR A 104 31.03 -11.63 -67.12
C THR A 104 31.75 -12.98 -66.89
N LEU A 105 31.54 -13.89 -67.86
CA LEU A 105 32.25 -15.15 -68.18
C LEU A 105 31.96 -16.40 -67.33
#